data_AF-A0A062VDY5-F1
#
_entry.id   AF-A0A062VDY5-F1
#
_cell.length_a   1.000
_cell.length_b   1.000
_cell.length_c   1.000
_cell.angle_alpha   90.00
_cell.angle_beta   90.00
_cell.angle_gamma   90.00
#
_symmetry.space_group_name_H-M   'P 1'
#
loop_
_entity.id
_entity.type
_entity.pdbx_description
1 polymer ?
#
loop_
_entity_poly.entity_id
_entity_poly.type
_entity_poly.pdbx_seq_one_letter_code
_entity_poly.pdbx_strand_id
1 'polypeptide(L)'
;MGSQADRREDEIGPELLGQLKDQSEVLGVYDEGQDIALDLHEGLFNPSTKQRALAFLQSHRYESAAETFQRITTGPVDLPRGDV
;
A
#
# COMPACT_ATOMS: atom_id res chain seq x y z
N MET A 1 -41.63 -5.54 15.20
CA MET A 1 -41.06 -4.60 14.22
C MET A 1 -39.64 -4.30 14.67
N GLY A 2 -38.65 -5.06 14.18
CA GLY A 2 -37.27 -5.01 14.66
C GLY A 2 -36.31 -4.69 13.52
N SER A 3 -35.48 -3.68 13.77
CA SER A 3 -34.10 -3.54 13.28
C SER A 3 -33.85 -3.78 11.78
N GLN A 4 -34.25 -2.81 10.96
CA GLN A 4 -33.65 -2.60 9.63
C GLN A 4 -32.50 -1.57 9.66
N ALA A 5 -32.25 -0.92 10.80
CA ALA A 5 -31.22 0.11 10.94
C ALA A 5 -29.81 -0.46 11.18
N ASP A 6 -29.68 -1.75 11.46
CA ASP A 6 -28.46 -2.39 11.98
C ASP A 6 -27.67 -3.16 10.91
N ARG A 7 -27.99 -2.98 9.61
CA ARG A 7 -27.35 -3.73 8.50
C ARG A 7 -26.58 -2.87 7.50
N ARG A 8 -26.56 -1.55 7.67
CA ARG A 8 -25.89 -0.63 6.73
C ARG A 8 -24.45 -0.33 7.12
N GLU A 9 -24.02 -0.69 8.32
CA GLU A 9 -22.66 -0.44 8.80
C GLU A 9 -21.67 -1.55 8.40
N ASP A 10 -22.15 -2.72 7.95
CA ASP A 10 -21.33 -3.87 7.53
C ASP A 10 -21.10 -3.98 6.01
N GLU A 11 -21.68 -3.08 5.20
CA GLU A 11 -21.48 -3.11 3.74
C GLU A 11 -20.21 -2.36 3.34
N ILE A 12 -19.27 -3.08 2.72
CA ILE A 12 -18.06 -2.48 2.13
C ILE A 12 -18.50 -1.59 0.95
N GLY A 13 -18.61 -0.28 1.23
CA GLY A 13 -18.93 0.73 0.22
C GLY A 13 -17.80 0.91 -0.82
N PRO A 14 -18.11 1.53 -1.98
CA PRO A 14 -17.15 1.75 -3.05
C PRO A 14 -15.94 2.59 -2.61
N GLU A 15 -16.11 3.49 -1.63
CA GLU A 15 -15.02 4.28 -1.05
C GLU A 15 -14.03 3.39 -0.29
N LEU A 16 -14.54 2.45 0.51
CA LEU A 16 -13.70 1.52 1.28
C LEU A 16 -12.97 0.53 0.36
N LEU A 17 -13.62 0.08 -0.72
CA LEU A 17 -12.97 -0.70 -1.78
C LEU A 17 -11.85 0.08 -2.47
N GLY A 18 -12.06 1.38 -2.73
CA GLY A 18 -11.05 2.27 -3.29
C GLY A 18 -9.84 2.41 -2.36
N GLN A 19 -10.09 2.62 -1.07
CA GLN A 19 -9.03 2.69 -0.05
C GLN A 19 -8.25 1.37 0.06
N LEU A 20 -8.95 0.24 0.09
CA LEU A 20 -8.32 -1.08 0.16
C LEU A 20 -7.43 -1.34 -1.07
N LYS A 21 -7.91 -0.96 -2.27
CA LYS A 21 -7.12 -1.07 -3.50
C LYS A 21 -5.84 -0.22 -3.41
N ASP A 22 -5.97 1.05 -3.06
CA ASP A 22 -4.83 1.96 -2.99
C ASP A 22 -3.79 1.50 -1.95
N GLN A 23 -4.24 1.01 -0.79
CA GLN A 23 -3.35 0.44 0.23
C GLN A 23 -2.67 -0.85 -0.25
N SER A 24 -3.42 -1.74 -0.90
CA SER A 24 -2.89 -3.01 -1.43
C SER A 24 -1.81 -2.76 -2.50
N GLU A 25 -2.00 -1.73 -3.33
CA GLU A 25 -1.03 -1.33 -4.35
C GLU A 25 0.29 -0.86 -3.72
N VAL A 26 0.21 -0.01 -2.68
CA VAL A 26 1.39 0.46 -1.94
C VAL A 26 2.12 -0.70 -1.26
N LEU A 27 1.39 -1.58 -0.55
CA LEU A 27 1.98 -2.71 0.15
C LEU A 27 2.64 -3.69 -0.83
N GLY A 28 2.01 -3.97 -1.98
CA GLY A 28 2.60 -4.85 -2.98
C GLY A 28 3.91 -4.32 -3.59
N VAL A 29 4.09 -2.99 -3.66
CA VAL A 29 5.37 -2.39 -4.08
C VAL A 29 6.38 -2.39 -2.94
N TYR A 30 5.93 -2.18 -1.70
CA TYR A 30 6.78 -2.26 -0.52
C TYR A 30 7.40 -3.65 -0.35
N ASP A 31 6.60 -4.71 -0.51
CA ASP A 31 7.07 -6.10 -0.41
C ASP A 31 8.13 -6.43 -1.46
N GLU A 32 7.93 -5.98 -2.71
CA GLU A 32 8.94 -6.13 -3.76
C GLU A 32 10.25 -5.39 -3.44
N GLY A 33 10.14 -4.19 -2.83
CA GLY A 33 11.30 -3.44 -2.35
C GLY A 33 12.05 -4.19 -1.24
N GLN A 34 11.34 -4.88 -0.35
CA GLN A 34 11.95 -5.72 0.69
C GLN A 34 12.70 -6.91 0.08
N ASP A 35 12.11 -7.60 -0.90
CA ASP A 35 12.78 -8.72 -1.59
C ASP A 35 14.09 -8.27 -2.24
N ILE A 36 14.09 -7.11 -2.90
CA ILE A 36 15.30 -6.54 -3.50
C ILE A 36 16.32 -6.15 -2.44
N ALA A 37 15.89 -5.60 -1.31
CA ALA A 37 16.77 -5.25 -0.20
C ALA A 37 17.41 -6.50 0.43
N LEU A 38 16.66 -7.59 0.55
CA LEU A 38 17.16 -8.89 0.99
C LEU A 38 18.20 -9.44 0.00
N ASP A 39 17.92 -9.43 -1.31
CA ASP A 39 18.89 -9.86 -2.32
C ASP A 39 20.20 -9.07 -2.23
N LEU A 40 20.12 -7.75 -1.99
CA LEU A 40 21.29 -6.89 -1.83
C LEU A 40 22.09 -7.21 -0.56
N HIS A 41 21.41 -7.64 0.50
CA HIS A 41 22.01 -8.02 1.76
C HIS A 41 22.69 -9.39 1.70
N GLU A 42 22.03 -10.38 1.10
CA GLU A 42 22.49 -11.77 1.03
C GLU A 42 23.60 -11.98 0.00
N GLY A 43 23.52 -11.30 -1.15
CA GLY A 43 24.49 -11.37 -2.23
C GLY A 43 25.22 -10.06 -2.43
N LEU A 44 26.22 -9.77 -1.58
CA LEU A 44 27.12 -8.59 -1.64
C LEU A 44 27.37 -8.14 -3.10
N PHE A 45 26.62 -7.14 -3.55
CA PHE A 45 26.77 -6.44 -4.83
C PHE A 45 26.99 -7.32 -6.07
N ASN A 46 26.19 -8.38 -6.26
CA ASN A 46 26.07 -8.96 -7.59
C ASN A 46 25.59 -7.87 -8.58
N PRO A 47 26.29 -7.61 -9.70
CA PRO A 47 25.88 -6.61 -10.69
C PRO A 47 24.42 -6.72 -11.13
N SER A 48 23.87 -7.94 -11.22
CA SER A 48 22.46 -8.16 -11.57
C SER A 48 21.49 -7.62 -10.51
N THR A 49 21.81 -7.80 -9.23
CA THR A 49 20.96 -7.32 -8.12
C THR A 49 20.97 -5.80 -8.04
N LYS A 50 22.13 -5.17 -8.28
CA LYS A 50 22.24 -3.71 -8.39
C LYS A 50 21.41 -3.16 -9.54
N GLN A 51 21.47 -3.80 -10.72
CA GLN A 51 20.65 -3.41 -11.87
C GLN A 51 19.15 -3.56 -11.58
N ARG A 52 18.74 -4.66 -10.94
CA ARG A 52 17.35 -4.87 -10.50
C ARG A 52 16.89 -3.77 -9.54
N ALA A 53 17.69 -3.42 -8.54
CA ALA A 53 17.37 -2.36 -7.60
C ALA A 53 17.21 -0.98 -8.29
N LEU A 54 18.13 -0.64 -9.20
CA LEU A 54 18.04 0.61 -9.96
C LEU A 54 16.80 0.63 -10.86
N ALA A 55 16.51 -0.48 -11.56
CA ALA A 55 15.33 -0.59 -12.42
C ALA A 55 14.03 -0.46 -11.61
N PHE A 56 13.97 -1.07 -10.43
CA PHE A 56 12.82 -0.96 -9.52
C PHE A 56 12.59 0.48 -9.07
N LEU A 57 13.63 1.15 -8.57
CA LEU A 57 13.55 2.55 -8.10
C LEU A 57 13.21 3.54 -9.23
N GLN A 58 13.52 3.22 -10.48
CA GLN A 58 13.21 4.03 -11.67
C GLN A 58 11.90 3.61 -12.34
N SER A 59 11.18 2.62 -11.79
CA SER A 59 9.95 2.13 -12.41
C SER A 59 8.79 3.10 -12.16
N HIS A 60 7.94 3.28 -13.17
CA HIS A 60 6.68 4.00 -13.04
C HIS A 60 5.80 3.42 -11.91
N ARG A 61 5.88 2.10 -11.69
CA ARG A 61 5.12 1.44 -10.62
C ARG A 61 5.59 1.89 -9.23
N TYR A 62 6.89 2.01 -9.01
CA TYR A 62 7.43 2.56 -7.77
C TYR A 62 7.01 4.03 -7.58
N GLU A 63 7.12 4.85 -8.62
CA GLU A 63 6.70 6.25 -8.61
C GLU A 63 5.21 6.41 -8.25
N SER A 64 4.31 5.69 -8.95
CA SER A 64 2.86 5.74 -8.67
C SER A 64 2.50 5.26 -7.27
N ALA A 65 3.19 4.24 -6.75
CA ALA A 65 2.98 3.78 -5.38
C ALA A 65 3.46 4.80 -4.34
N ALA A 66 4.60 5.48 -4.59
CA ALA A 66 5.09 6.54 -3.72
C ALA A 66 4.13 7.74 -3.68
N GLU A 67 3.60 8.15 -4.83
CA GLU A 67 2.57 9.20 -4.93
C GLU A 67 1.28 8.80 -4.19
N THR A 68 0.84 7.55 -4.36
CA THR A 68 -0.34 7.01 -3.68
C THR A 68 -0.12 6.98 -2.17
N PHE A 69 1.04 6.53 -1.70
CA PHE A 69 1.40 6.56 -0.29
C PHE A 69 1.41 7.98 0.27
N GLN A 70 1.98 8.94 -0.45
CA GLN A 70 1.97 10.35 -0.05
C GLN A 70 0.53 10.87 0.05
N ARG A 71 -0.33 10.58 -0.93
CA ARG A 71 -1.75 10.95 -0.90
C ARG A 71 -2.46 10.38 0.33
N ILE A 72 -2.25 9.10 0.64
CA ILE A 72 -2.88 8.44 1.79
C ILE A 72 -2.40 9.06 3.12
N THR A 73 -1.11 9.36 3.24
CA THR A 73 -0.49 9.80 4.51
C THR A 73 -0.55 11.30 4.77
N THR A 74 -0.73 12.12 3.73
CA THR A 74 -0.88 13.58 3.85
C THR A 74 -2.32 14.07 3.81
N GLY A 75 -3.28 13.18 3.50
CA GLY A 75 -4.71 13.45 3.62
C GLY A 75 -5.19 13.51 5.07
N PRO A 76 -6.38 14.07 5.35
CA PRO A 76 -6.94 14.09 6.69
C PRO A 76 -7.17 12.66 7.19
N VAL A 77 -6.47 12.29 8.27
CA VAL A 77 -6.69 11.05 9.00
C VAL A 77 -7.96 11.22 9.83
N ASP A 78 -9.14 11.04 9.20
CA ASP A 78 -10.38 10.77 9.92
C ASP A 78 -10.50 9.26 10.13
N LEU A 79 -9.66 8.75 11.04
CA LEU A 79 -9.92 7.43 11.61
C LEU A 79 -11.13 7.59 12.54
N PRO A 80 -12.19 6.77 12.42
CA PRO A 80 -13.23 6.75 13.43
C PRO A 80 -12.56 6.43 14.76
N ARG A 81 -12.66 7.38 15.71
CA ARG A 81 -12.34 7.10 17.11
C ARG A 81 -13.36 6.08 17.58
N GLY A 82 -12.96 4.81 17.53
CA GLY A 82 -13.63 3.76 18.29
C GLY A 82 -13.47 4.11 19.76
N ASP A 83 -14.44 4.82 20.31
CA ASP A 83 -14.63 4.87 21.76
C ASP A 83 -15.09 3.47 22.19
N VAL A 84 -14.16 2.72 22.75
CA VAL A 84 -14.40 1.48 23.50
C VAL A 84 -13.95 1.70 24.94
#